data_AF-A0A842Q490-F1
#
_entry.id   AF-A0A842Q490-F1
#
_cell.length_a   1.000
_cell.length_b   1.000
_cell.length_c   1.000
_cell.angle_alpha   90.00
_cell.angle_beta   90.00
_cell.angle_gamma   90.00
#
_symmetry.space_group_name_H-M   'P 1'
#
loop_
_entity.id
_entity.type
_entity.pdbx_description
1 polymer ?
#
loop_
_entity_poly.entity_id
_entity_poly.type
_entity_poly.pdbx_seq_one_letter_code
_entity_poly.pdbx_strand_id
1 'polypeptide(L)' 'MTTIQLNKKSKEYVYHSVYSIIKNCNGKATRKRIEKEIDISSKYELQYAILRLIKEGKIKRIRGFGVNRIEYYY' A
#
# COMPACT_ATOMS: atom_id res chain seq x y z
N MET A 1 7.57 -24.04 15.73
CA MET A 1 7.02 -22.68 15.95
C MET A 1 7.91 -21.65 15.24
N THR A 2 7.80 -21.50 13.92
CA THR A 2 8.73 -20.63 13.14
C THR A 2 8.04 -19.83 12.02
N THR A 3 6.73 -20.03 11.82
CA THR A 3 5.97 -19.39 10.73
C THR A 3 5.56 -17.94 11.02
N ILE A 4 5.46 -17.56 12.30
CA ILE A 4 4.93 -16.25 12.70
C ILE A 4 5.95 -15.11 12.43
N GLN A 5 7.25 -15.38 12.58
CA GLN A 5 8.30 -14.37 12.41
C GLN A 5 8.57 -14.01 10.94
N LEU A 6 8.54 -15.00 10.04
CA LEU A 6 8.68 -14.78 8.59
C LEU A 6 7.58 -13.85 8.04
N ASN A 7 6.35 -14.06 8.51
CA ASN A 7 5.18 -13.27 8.12
C ASN A 7 5.22 -11.82 8.68
N LYS A 8 5.88 -11.60 9.82
CA LYS A 8 6.04 -10.26 10.40
C LYS A 8 7.04 -9.43 9.60
N LYS A 9 8.16 -10.05 9.20
CA LYS A 9 9.20 -9.43 8.36
C LYS A 9 8.68 -9.09 6.96
N SER A 10 7.86 -9.96 6.36
CA SER A 10 7.22 -9.68 5.06
C SER A 10 6.25 -8.50 5.16
N LYS A 11 5.39 -8.46 6.19
CA LYS A 11 4.44 -7.36 6.38
C LYS A 11 5.09 -6.00 6.58
N GLU A 12 6.19 -5.96 7.32
CA GLU A 12 6.95 -4.72 7.55
C GLU A 12 7.68 -4.26 6.28
N TYR A 13 8.27 -5.20 5.52
CA TYR A 13 8.83 -4.92 4.20
C TYR A 13 7.77 -4.34 3.24
N VAL A 14 6.60 -4.97 3.16
CA VAL A 14 5.49 -4.50 2.31
C VAL A 14 5.04 -3.10 2.74
N TYR A 15 4.89 -2.88 4.05
CA TYR A 15 4.53 -1.57 4.59
C TYR A 15 5.50 -0.46 4.18
N HIS A 16 6.81 -0.69 4.35
CA HIS A 16 7.84 0.29 3.99
C HIS A 16 7.92 0.52 2.48
N SER A 17 7.80 -0.56 1.70
CA SER A 17 7.83 -0.49 0.24
C SER A 17 6.64 0.29 -0.32
N VAL A 18 5.42 0.02 0.17
CA VAL A 18 4.21 0.77 -0.21
C VAL A 18 4.35 2.25 0.12
N TYR A 19 4.84 2.58 1.31
CA TYR A 19 5.07 3.98 1.70
C TYR A 19 6.07 4.67 0.77
N SER A 20 7.19 4.00 0.45
CA SER A 20 8.22 4.53 -0.46
C SER A 20 7.66 4.78 -1.87
N ILE A 21 6.92 3.83 -2.42
CA ILE A 21 6.27 3.97 -3.75
C ILE A 21 5.33 5.18 -3.78
N ILE A 22 4.45 5.31 -2.77
CA ILE A 22 3.51 6.43 -2.68
C ILE A 22 4.26 7.77 -2.63
N LYS A 23 5.30 7.84 -1.80
CA LYS A 23 6.12 9.05 -1.64
C LYS A 23 6.87 9.42 -2.92
N ASN A 24 7.44 8.44 -3.62
CA ASN A 24 8.16 8.64 -4.89
C ASN A 24 7.22 9.01 -6.05
N CYS A 25 5.93 8.69 -5.95
CA CYS A 25 4.91 9.09 -6.92
C CYS A 25 4.36 10.51 -6.71
N ASN A 26 5.05 11.37 -5.94
CA ASN A 26 4.55 12.70 -5.52
C ASN A 26 3.14 12.62 -4.91
N GLY A 27 2.84 11.54 -4.19
CA GLY A 27 1.53 11.31 -3.59
C GLY A 27 0.40 11.01 -4.58
N LYS A 28 0.66 10.74 -5.86
CA LYS A 28 -0.39 10.37 -6.84
C LYS A 28 -0.34 8.89 -7.23
N ALA A 29 -0.08 8.02 -6.25
CA ALA A 29 -0.05 6.58 -6.50
C ALA A 29 -1.47 6.01 -6.57
N THR A 30 -1.73 5.15 -7.54
CA THR A 30 -2.97 4.34 -7.61
C THR A 30 -2.67 2.93 -7.13
N ARG A 31 -3.68 2.19 -6.67
CA ARG A 31 -3.52 0.79 -6.26
C ARG A 31 -2.87 -0.06 -7.35
N LYS A 32 -3.33 0.05 -8.59
CA LYS A 32 -2.80 -0.69 -9.75
C LYS A 32 -1.33 -0.41 -10.00
N ARG A 33 -0.87 0.82 -9.75
CA ARG A 33 0.55 1.19 -9.87
C ARG A 33 1.37 0.57 -8.74
N ILE A 34 0.89 0.65 -7.50
CA ILE A 34 1.57 0.04 -6.35
C ILE A 34 1.69 -1.48 -6.56
N GLU A 35 0.62 -2.14 -7.01
CA GLU A 35 0.62 -3.58 -7.37
C GLU A 35 1.62 -3.94 -8.47
N LYS A 36 1.92 -3.01 -9.39
CA LYS A 36 2.90 -3.24 -10.46
C LYS A 36 4.34 -3.05 -9.99
N GLU A 37 4.58 -2.08 -9.11
CA GLU A 37 5.92 -1.75 -8.61
C GLU A 37 6.38 -2.69 -7.49
N ILE A 38 5.44 -3.34 -6.81
CA ILE A 38 5.71 -4.27 -5.73
C ILE A 38 5.43 -5.69 -6.24
N ASP A 39 6.44 -6.55 -6.27
CA ASP A 39 6.26 -7.96 -6.64
C ASP A 39 5.66 -8.72 -5.44
N ILE A 40 4.36 -8.51 -5.20
CA ILE A 40 3.62 -9.13 -4.10
C ILE A 40 2.59 -10.10 -4.66
N SER A 41 2.66 -11.36 -4.22
CA SER A 41 1.67 -12.38 -4.56
C SER A 41 0.30 -12.16 -3.89
N SER A 42 0.22 -11.38 -2.81
CA SER A 42 -0.98 -11.21 -1.98
C SER A 42 -1.57 -9.80 -2.00
N LYS A 43 -2.74 -9.66 -2.66
CA LYS A 43 -3.56 -8.43 -2.63
C LYS A 43 -4.00 -8.02 -1.22
N TYR A 44 -4.09 -8.98 -0.30
CA TYR A 44 -4.49 -8.74 1.09
C TYR A 44 -3.39 -8.03 1.88
N GLU A 45 -2.12 -8.39 1.68
CA GLU A 45 -1.00 -7.74 2.37
C GLU A 45 -0.85 -6.29 1.94
N LEU A 46 -1.01 -6.02 0.64
CA LEU A 46 -1.06 -4.66 0.12
C LEU A 46 -2.20 -3.85 0.74
N GLN A 47 -3.42 -4.40 0.76
CA GLN A 47 -4.57 -3.73 1.36
C GLN A 47 -4.33 -3.42 2.85
N TYR A 48 -3.77 -4.38 3.58
CA TYR A 48 -3.45 -4.21 4.99
C TYR A 48 -2.43 -3.09 5.21
N ALA A 49 -1.35 -3.07 4.42
CA ALA A 49 -0.32 -2.03 4.50
C ALA A 49 -0.89 -0.63 4.21
N ILE A 50 -1.69 -0.48 3.16
CA ILE A 50 -2.36 0.78 2.82
C ILE A 50 -3.27 1.24 3.97
N LEU A 51 -4.13 0.35 4.50
CA LEU A 51 -5.03 0.70 5.61
C LEU A 51 -4.25 1.09 6.86
N ARG A 52 -3.15 0.40 7.16
CA ARG A 52 -2.28 0.72 8.29
C ARG A 52 -1.64 2.10 8.12
N LEU A 53 -1.12 2.43 6.95
CA LEU A 53 -0.53 3.74 6.65
C LEU A 53 -1.55 4.88 6.77
N ILE A 54 -2.80 4.65 6.34
CA ILE A 54 -3.90 5.62 6.50
C ILE A 54 -4.23 5.80 7.99
N LYS A 55 -4.37 4.70 8.74
CA LYS A 55 -4.69 4.74 10.18
C LYS A 55 -3.61 5.47 10.98
N GLU A 56 -2.35 5.32 10.60
CA GLU A 56 -1.22 6.02 11.21
C GLU A 56 -1.03 7.46 10.69
N GLY A 57 -1.87 7.93 9.76
CA GLY A 57 -1.82 9.29 9.21
C GLY A 57 -0.63 9.55 8.28
N LYS A 58 0.10 8.51 7.85
CA LYS A 58 1.29 8.64 6.99
C LYS A 58 0.95 8.89 5.52
N ILE A 59 -0.24 8.42 5.10
CA ILE A 59 -0.78 8.68 3.77
C ILE A 59 -2.26 9.06 3.86
N LYS A 60 -2.77 9.74 2.84
CA LYS A 60 -4.20 10.05 2.66
C LYS A 60 -4.75 9.32 1.45
N ARG A 61 -5.96 8.81 1.57
CA ARG A 61 -6.72 8.24 0.45
C ARG A 61 -7.71 9.28 -0.05
N ILE A 62 -7.61 9.64 -1.33
CA ILE A 62 -8.57 10.49 -2.03
C ILE A 62 -9.25 9.66 -3.11
N ARG A 63 -10.58 9.63 -3.09
CA ARG A 63 -11.37 9.02 -4.17
C ARG A 63 -11.65 10.08 -5.22
N GLY A 64 -11.21 9.81 -6.45
CA GLY A 64 -11.50 10.66 -7.60
C GLY A 64 -12.99 10.67 -7.92
N PHE A 65 -13.46 11.81 -8.43
CA PHE A 65 -14.82 11.98 -8.93
C PHE A 65 -14.95 11.30 -10.31
N GLY A 66 -15.96 10.45 -10.48
CA GLY A 66 -16.23 9.72 -11.73
C GLY A 66 -16.83 8.33 -11.51
N VAL A 67 -17.36 7.72 -12.58
CA VAL A 67 -18.07 6.42 -12.53
C VAL A 67 -17.19 5.30 -11.95
N ASN A 68 -15.89 5.34 -12.26
CA ASN A 68 -14.92 4.32 -11.82
C ASN A 68 -14.23 4.62 -10.47
N ARG A 69 -14.54 5.77 -9.82
CA ARG A 69 -14.06 6.16 -8.48
C ARG A 69 -12.59 5.78 -8.18
N ILE A 70 -11.67 6.19 -9.05
CA ILE A 70 -10.24 5.86 -8.94
C ILE A 70 -9.71 6.34 -7.58
N GLU A 71 -9.00 5.46 -6.87
CA GLU A 71 -8.38 5.81 -5.59
C GLU A 71 -6.93 6.26 -5.78
N TYR A 72 -6.61 7.42 -5.23
CA TYR A 72 -5.27 7.98 -5.16
C TYR A 72 -4.78 7.99 -3.71
N TYR A 73 -3.51 7.67 -3.52
CA TYR A 73 -2.82 7.61 -2.23
C TYR A 73 -1.70 8.64 -2.22
N TYR A 74 -1.78 9.59 -1.27
CA TYR A 74 -0.90 10.73 -1.08
C TYR A 74 -0.04 10.59 0.18
#